data_AF-A0A0B1SVE1-F1
#
_entry.id   AF-A0A0B1SVE1-F1
#
_cell.length_a   1.000
_cell.length_b   1.000
_cell.length_c   1.000
_cell.angle_alpha   90.00
_cell.angle_beta   90.00
_cell.angle_gamma   90.00
#
_symmetry.space_group_name_H-M   'P 1'
#
loop_
_entity.id
_entity.type
_entity.pdbx_description
1 polymer ?
#
loop_
_entity_poly.entity_id
_entity_poly.type
_entity_poly.pdbx_seq_one_letter_code
_entity_poly.pdbx_strand_id
1 'polypeptide(L)'
;MSAAIARPLSSPKEEAIARAVERMADIHTFLVQYEFKAVENNNDIYAMAVRDLGCPQALVPILTPIIAFFLRAKAAKRIAAGVGKMSTENYKELLGKDYDSFQALLGEQKFFFGDEITATDCTVFGQLATVLYLPSDSYAKDLLKERHPTLVDYCNRIRDIVFGKEFTSN
;
A
#
# COMPACT_ATOMS: atom_id res chain seq x y z
N MET A 1 -2.74 -22.49 -0.83
CA MET A 1 -2.82 -21.41 -1.85
C MET A 1 -2.23 -21.95 -3.15
N SER A 2 -3.07 -22.26 -4.13
CA SER A 2 -2.59 -22.45 -5.50
C SER A 2 -2.12 -21.08 -5.96
N ALA A 3 -0.81 -20.89 -6.11
CA ALA A 3 -0.29 -19.70 -6.77
C ALA A 3 -0.91 -19.68 -8.17
N ALA A 4 -1.87 -18.79 -8.40
CA ALA A 4 -2.14 -18.33 -9.76
C ALA A 4 -0.82 -17.73 -10.22
N ILE A 5 -0.06 -18.52 -10.99
CA ILE A 5 1.27 -18.13 -11.47
C ILE A 5 1.03 -16.90 -12.31
N ALA A 6 1.39 -15.73 -11.77
CA ALA A 6 1.32 -14.47 -12.48
C ALA A 6 1.93 -14.65 -13.87
N ARG A 7 1.21 -14.25 -14.91
CA ARG A 7 1.65 -14.51 -16.28
C ARG A 7 2.94 -13.72 -16.56
N PRO A 8 3.97 -14.33 -17.19
CA PRO A 8 5.13 -13.59 -17.65
C PRO A 8 4.76 -12.65 -18.82
N LEU A 9 5.37 -11.47 -18.83
CA LEU A 9 5.19 -10.49 -19.90
C LEU A 9 5.84 -10.97 -21.19
N SER A 10 5.28 -10.58 -22.33
CA SER A 10 5.68 -11.10 -23.64
C SER A 10 6.52 -10.13 -24.48
N SER A 11 6.67 -8.88 -24.03
CA SER A 11 7.38 -7.83 -24.75
C SER A 11 8.46 -7.16 -23.88
N PRO A 12 9.68 -6.95 -24.40
CA PRO A 12 10.73 -6.22 -23.67
C PRO A 12 10.31 -4.81 -23.24
N LYS A 13 9.40 -4.17 -23.99
CA LYS A 13 8.85 -2.86 -23.62
C LYS A 13 7.93 -2.97 -22.39
N GLU A 14 7.08 -3.99 -22.35
CA GLU A 14 6.19 -4.23 -21.21
C GLU A 14 7.01 -4.56 -19.96
N GLU A 15 8.05 -5.40 -20.09
CA GLU A 15 8.98 -5.70 -18.99
C GLU A 15 9.67 -4.44 -18.45
N ALA A 16 10.11 -3.52 -19.32
CA ALA A 16 10.71 -2.27 -18.90
C ALA A 16 9.72 -1.36 -18.17
N ILE A 17 8.47 -1.30 -18.63
CA ILE A 17 7.39 -0.54 -17.97
C ILE A 17 7.06 -1.17 -16.61
N ALA A 18 6.84 -2.48 -16.57
CA ALA A 18 6.58 -3.26 -15.36
C ALA A 18 7.65 -3.00 -14.30
N ARG A 19 8.92 -3.08 -14.70
CA ARG A 19 10.07 -2.79 -13.85
C ARG A 19 9.99 -1.40 -13.23
N ALA A 20 9.60 -0.38 -14.00
CA ALA A 20 9.46 0.98 -13.51
C ALA A 20 8.29 1.11 -12.53
N VAL A 21 7.14 0.53 -12.85
CA VAL A 21 5.93 0.54 -12.01
C VAL A 21 6.16 -0.14 -10.68
N GLU A 22 6.76 -1.34 -10.71
CA GLU A 22 7.10 -2.10 -9.50
C GLU A 22 8.06 -1.32 -8.60
N ARG A 23 9.03 -0.60 -9.17
CA ARG A 23 9.96 0.22 -8.38
C ARG A 23 9.33 1.48 -7.82
N MET A 24 8.41 2.10 -8.55
CA MET A 24 7.61 3.19 -8.04
C MET A 24 6.78 2.72 -6.84
N ALA A 25 6.08 1.60 -6.98
CA ALA A 25 5.24 1.03 -5.93
C ALA A 25 6.03 0.63 -4.67
N ASP A 26 7.06 -0.21 -4.81
CA ASP A 26 7.77 -0.79 -3.65
C ASP A 26 8.74 0.16 -2.95
N ILE A 27 9.21 1.21 -3.63
CA ILE A 27 10.12 2.18 -3.01
C ILE A 27 9.35 3.45 -2.68
N HIS A 28 8.86 4.14 -3.70
CA HIS A 28 8.41 5.51 -3.56
C HIS A 28 7.02 5.55 -2.91
N THR A 29 6.03 4.94 -3.56
CA THR A 29 4.65 4.92 -3.06
C THR A 29 4.58 4.28 -1.68
N PHE A 30 5.26 3.15 -1.46
CA PHE A 30 5.34 2.52 -0.14
C PHE A 30 5.82 3.49 0.94
N LEU A 31 6.92 4.22 0.72
CA LEU A 31 7.46 5.14 1.71
C LEU A 31 6.54 6.35 1.94
N VAL A 32 5.91 6.88 0.90
CA VAL A 32 4.97 8.00 1.04
C VAL A 32 3.70 7.55 1.77
N GLN A 33 3.15 6.37 1.45
CA GLN A 33 2.05 5.77 2.23
C GLN A 33 2.44 5.53 3.69
N TYR A 34 3.69 5.14 3.93
CA TYR A 34 4.19 4.87 5.28
C TYR A 34 4.21 6.12 6.16
N GLU A 35 4.42 7.32 5.57
CA GLU A 35 4.27 8.59 6.30
C GLU A 35 2.85 8.72 6.89
N PHE A 36 1.83 8.53 6.06
CA PHE A 36 0.43 8.66 6.48
C PHE A 36 -0.04 7.53 7.38
N LYS A 37 0.52 6.33 7.24
CA LYS A 37 0.11 5.15 8.04
C LYS A 37 0.81 5.07 9.38
N ALA A 38 2.07 5.48 9.45
CA ALA A 38 2.94 5.21 10.59
C ALA A 38 3.44 6.47 11.29
N VAL A 39 3.56 7.62 10.61
CA VAL A 39 4.06 8.85 11.21
C VAL A 39 2.91 9.77 11.61
N GLU A 40 2.06 10.15 10.64
CA GLU A 40 0.92 11.05 10.88
C GLU A 40 -0.26 10.38 11.57
N ASN A 41 -0.38 9.05 11.43
CA ASN A 41 -1.53 8.35 11.95
C ASN A 41 -1.55 8.28 13.48
N ASN A 42 -2.75 8.05 14.00
CA ASN A 42 -2.97 7.60 15.36
C ASN A 42 -2.20 6.29 15.63
N ASN A 43 -2.22 5.81 16.87
CA ASN A 43 -1.46 4.63 17.25
C ASN A 43 -2.01 3.31 16.64
N ASP A 44 -2.97 3.32 15.72
CA ASP A 44 -3.69 2.11 15.27
C ASP A 44 -2.78 1.07 14.63
N ILE A 45 -1.89 1.48 13.72
CA ILE A 45 -0.95 0.54 13.08
C ILE A 45 -0.01 -0.10 14.10
N TYR A 46 0.36 0.64 15.14
CA TYR A 46 1.23 0.14 16.20
C TYR A 46 0.46 -0.72 17.19
N ALA A 47 -0.76 -0.33 17.54
CA ALA A 47 -1.64 -1.11 18.40
C ALA A 47 -1.96 -2.47 17.76
N MET A 48 -2.19 -2.49 16.44
CA MET A 48 -2.32 -3.71 15.65
C MET A 48 -1.05 -4.55 15.74
N ALA A 49 0.12 -3.98 15.46
CA ALA A 49 1.39 -4.71 15.56
C ALA A 49 1.63 -5.28 16.97
N VAL A 50 1.32 -4.54 18.03
CA VAL A 50 1.45 -5.03 19.41
C VAL A 50 0.50 -6.20 19.68
N ARG A 51 -0.74 -6.15 19.18
CA ARG A 51 -1.71 -7.25 19.29
C ARG A 51 -1.25 -8.50 18.53
N ASP A 52 -0.79 -8.33 17.30
CA ASP A 52 -0.38 -9.44 16.42
C ASP A 52 0.89 -10.13 16.92
N LEU A 53 1.72 -9.45 17.71
CA LEU A 53 2.86 -10.02 18.42
C LEU A 53 2.45 -10.85 19.66
N GLY A 54 1.16 -11.04 19.91
CA GLY A 54 0.64 -11.85 21.02
C GLY A 54 0.67 -11.15 22.38
N CYS A 55 0.75 -9.82 22.40
CA CYS A 55 0.76 -9.06 23.65
C CYS A 55 -0.59 -9.17 24.37
N PRO A 56 -0.62 -9.47 25.69
CA PRO A 56 -1.86 -9.46 26.47
C PRO A 56 -2.62 -8.14 26.32
N GLN A 57 -3.93 -8.21 26.08
CA GLN A 57 -4.76 -7.03 25.75
C GLN A 57 -4.70 -5.92 26.81
N ALA A 58 -4.50 -6.29 28.09
CA ALA A 58 -4.31 -5.34 29.19
C ALA A 58 -3.02 -4.51 29.08
N LEU A 59 -1.97 -5.02 28.41
CA LEU A 59 -0.68 -4.35 28.25
C LEU A 59 -0.59 -3.51 26.98
N VAL A 60 -1.46 -3.76 26.00
CA VAL A 60 -1.53 -3.01 24.73
C VAL A 60 -1.57 -1.49 24.95
N PRO A 61 -2.45 -0.89 25.78
CA PRO A 61 -2.50 0.56 25.93
C PRO A 61 -1.24 1.16 26.59
N ILE A 62 -0.49 0.36 27.34
CA ILE A 62 0.74 0.79 28.04
C ILE A 62 1.93 0.72 27.09
N LEU A 63 2.07 -0.40 26.36
CA LEU A 63 3.23 -0.63 25.48
C LEU A 63 3.13 0.11 24.15
N THR A 64 1.92 0.29 23.63
CA THR A 64 1.68 0.95 22.34
C THR A 64 2.34 2.34 22.23
N PRO A 65 2.16 3.30 23.16
CA PRO A 65 2.77 4.62 23.03
C PRO A 65 4.30 4.57 23.04
N ILE A 66 4.90 3.68 23.84
CA ILE A 66 6.36 3.51 23.92
C ILE A 66 6.88 2.97 22.59
N ILE A 67 6.31 1.88 22.11
CA ILE A 67 6.69 1.24 20.84
C ILE A 67 6.48 2.21 19.68
N ALA A 68 5.34 2.90 19.66
CA ALA A 68 5.00 3.84 18.62
C ALA A 68 5.98 5.03 18.58
N PHE A 69 6.48 5.52 19.72
CA PHE A 69 7.51 6.56 19.74
C PHE A 69 8.79 6.13 18.99
N PHE A 70 9.33 4.95 19.32
CA PHE A 70 10.55 4.44 18.68
C PHE A 70 10.34 4.09 17.20
N LEU A 71 9.23 3.43 16.88
CA LEU A 71 8.94 3.02 15.50
C LEU A 71 8.62 4.22 14.61
N ARG A 72 7.95 5.27 15.12
CA ARG A 72 7.76 6.55 14.40
C ARG A 72 9.07 7.20 14.04
N ALA A 73 9.99 7.31 15.00
CA ALA A 73 11.30 7.91 14.74
C ALA A 73 12.08 7.12 13.65
N LYS A 74 12.00 5.78 13.68
CA LYS A 74 12.61 4.93 12.66
C LYS A 74 11.91 5.07 11.31
N ALA A 75 10.58 5.18 11.30
CA ALA A 75 9.78 5.38 10.10
C ALA A 75 10.14 6.70 9.41
N ALA A 76 10.07 7.81 10.15
CA ALA A 76 10.42 9.14 9.66
C ALA A 76 11.85 9.19 9.10
N LYS A 77 12.82 8.54 9.77
CA LYS A 77 14.20 8.45 9.27
C LYS A 77 14.29 7.67 7.96
N ARG A 78 13.57 6.56 7.82
CA ARG A 78 13.54 5.75 6.59
C ARG A 78 12.90 6.52 5.44
N ILE A 79 11.80 7.21 5.70
CA ILE A 79 11.09 8.04 4.71
C ILE A 79 12.01 9.16 4.25
N ALA A 80 12.60 9.92 5.18
CA ALA A 80 13.54 10.99 4.86
C ALA A 80 14.73 10.51 4.01
N ALA A 81 15.24 9.29 4.25
CA ALA A 81 16.35 8.73 3.49
C ALA A 81 15.95 8.25 2.07
N GLY A 82 14.70 7.86 1.86
CA GLY A 82 14.24 7.30 0.58
C GLY A 82 13.54 8.31 -0.33
N VAL A 83 12.74 9.22 0.22
CA VAL A 83 11.95 10.22 -0.53
C VAL A 83 12.30 11.66 -0.16
N GLY A 84 13.19 11.87 0.80
CA GLY A 84 13.51 13.19 1.33
C GLY A 84 12.59 13.62 2.48
N LYS A 85 13.05 14.58 3.28
CA LYS A 85 12.24 15.21 4.34
C LYS A 85 11.47 16.38 3.75
N MET A 86 10.14 16.34 3.83
CA MET A 86 9.26 17.33 3.21
C MET A 86 8.13 17.74 4.17
N SER A 87 7.31 18.71 3.76
CA SER A 87 6.04 19.00 4.43
C SER A 87 5.00 17.93 4.12
N THR A 88 4.00 17.81 5.00
CA THR A 88 2.81 16.98 4.80
C THR A 88 2.15 17.25 3.45
N GLU A 89 1.97 18.50 3.06
CA GLU A 89 1.34 18.90 1.79
C GLU A 89 2.12 18.36 0.58
N ASN A 90 3.45 18.37 0.64
CA ASN A 90 4.27 17.83 -0.44
C ASN A 90 4.16 16.29 -0.51
N TYR A 91 4.09 15.60 0.63
CA TYR A 91 3.82 14.15 0.64
C TYR A 91 2.44 13.83 0.06
N LYS A 92 1.43 14.66 0.35
CA LYS A 92 0.07 14.51 -0.22
C LYS A 92 0.10 14.65 -1.74
N GLU A 93 0.81 15.65 -2.25
CA GLU A 93 0.98 15.87 -3.68
C GLU A 93 1.72 14.71 -4.36
N LEU A 94 2.82 14.24 -3.78
CA LEU A 94 3.58 13.09 -4.29
C LEU A 94 2.72 11.82 -4.33
N LEU A 95 1.95 11.55 -3.27
CA LEU A 95 1.06 10.39 -3.24
C LEU A 95 -0.03 10.47 -4.31
N GLY A 96 -0.60 11.67 -4.50
CA GLY A 96 -1.57 11.93 -5.58
C GLY A 96 -0.97 11.60 -6.93
N LYS A 97 0.25 12.09 -7.23
CA LYS A 97 0.94 11.83 -8.50
C LYS A 97 1.24 10.34 -8.74
N ASP A 98 1.61 9.61 -7.69
CA ASP A 98 1.83 8.16 -7.78
C ASP A 98 0.53 7.43 -8.13
N TYR A 99 -0.58 7.78 -7.47
CA TYR A 99 -1.90 7.18 -7.74
C TYR A 99 -2.44 7.57 -9.11
N ASP A 100 -2.30 8.83 -9.53
CA ASP A 100 -2.62 9.27 -10.88
C ASP A 100 -1.84 8.46 -11.92
N SER A 101 -0.56 8.19 -11.65
CA SER A 101 0.29 7.39 -12.53
C SER A 101 -0.18 5.95 -12.63
N PHE A 102 -0.51 5.30 -11.50
CA PHE A 102 -1.07 3.94 -11.53
C PHE A 102 -2.41 3.90 -12.27
N GLN A 103 -3.29 4.87 -12.04
CA GLN A 103 -4.59 4.96 -12.70
C GLN A 103 -4.43 5.16 -14.22
N ALA A 104 -3.52 6.03 -14.65
CA ALA A 104 -3.24 6.26 -16.06
C ALA A 104 -2.62 5.04 -16.76
N LEU A 105 -1.72 4.34 -16.07
CA LEU A 105 -1.09 3.11 -16.58
C LEU A 105 -2.08 1.94 -16.67
N LEU A 106 -2.99 1.81 -15.68
CA LEU A 106 -4.08 0.84 -15.72
C LEU A 106 -5.04 1.16 -16.88
N GLY A 107 -5.41 2.44 -17.02
CA GLY A 107 -6.33 2.90 -18.06
C GLY A 107 -7.68 2.17 -17.97
N GLU A 108 -8.15 1.67 -19.11
CA GLU A 108 -9.38 0.86 -19.20
C GLU A 108 -9.13 -0.65 -19.05
N GLN A 109 -7.88 -1.06 -18.81
CA GLN A 109 -7.53 -2.47 -18.72
C GLN A 109 -7.99 -3.06 -17.38
N LYS A 110 -8.21 -4.38 -17.39
CA LYS A 110 -8.59 -5.11 -16.17
C LYS A 110 -7.44 -5.19 -15.16
N PHE A 111 -6.21 -5.34 -15.66
CA PHE A 111 -4.94 -5.39 -14.96
C PHE A 111 -3.88 -4.61 -15.75
N PHE A 112 -2.70 -4.33 -15.17
CA PHE A 112 -1.71 -3.42 -15.79
C PHE A 112 -1.28 -3.80 -17.21
N PHE A 113 -1.31 -5.10 -17.54
CA PHE A 113 -0.89 -5.62 -18.85
C PHE A 113 -1.95 -6.51 -19.51
N GLY A 114 -3.24 -6.17 -19.30
CA GLY A 114 -4.37 -6.79 -19.99
C GLY A 114 -5.32 -7.53 -19.05
N ASP A 115 -5.71 -8.76 -19.44
CA ASP A 115 -6.81 -9.49 -18.80
C ASP A 115 -6.38 -10.49 -17.72
N GLU A 116 -5.08 -10.73 -17.58
CA GLU A 116 -4.48 -11.66 -16.62
C GLU A 116 -3.61 -10.93 -15.59
N ILE A 117 -3.59 -11.45 -14.36
CA ILE A 117 -2.78 -10.90 -13.26
C ILE A 117 -1.30 -11.16 -13.54
N THR A 118 -0.49 -10.11 -13.41
CA THR A 118 0.97 -10.16 -13.54
C THR A 118 1.68 -9.88 -12.20
N ALA A 119 3.01 -10.03 -12.15
CA ALA A 119 3.79 -9.71 -10.96
C ALA A 119 3.69 -8.22 -10.58
N THR A 120 3.54 -7.35 -11.58
CA THR A 120 3.29 -5.93 -11.39
C THR A 120 1.99 -5.70 -10.66
N ASP A 121 0.93 -6.44 -11.01
CA ASP A 121 -0.35 -6.36 -10.31
C ASP A 121 -0.24 -6.80 -8.87
N CYS A 122 0.46 -7.91 -8.60
CA CYS A 122 0.72 -8.36 -7.23
C CYS A 122 1.47 -7.31 -6.40
N THR A 123 2.43 -6.61 -7.01
CA THR A 123 3.24 -5.57 -6.36
C THR A 123 2.38 -4.35 -6.02
N VAL A 124 1.67 -3.79 -7.00
CA VAL A 124 0.82 -2.60 -6.80
C VAL A 124 -0.32 -2.93 -5.84
N PHE A 125 -1.00 -4.08 -6.04
CA PHE A 125 -2.02 -4.57 -5.11
C PHE A 125 -1.49 -4.69 -3.70
N GLY A 126 -0.31 -5.30 -3.50
CA GLY A 126 0.30 -5.47 -2.19
C GLY A 126 0.43 -4.15 -1.43
N GLN A 127 0.86 -3.09 -2.10
CA GLN A 127 0.98 -1.77 -1.48
C GLN A 127 -0.39 -1.14 -1.19
N LEU A 128 -1.27 -1.05 -2.20
CA LEU A 128 -2.59 -0.43 -2.07
C LEU A 128 -3.51 -1.18 -1.08
N ALA A 129 -3.44 -2.51 -1.04
CA ALA A 129 -4.20 -3.36 -0.14
C ALA A 129 -3.91 -3.03 1.33
N THR A 130 -2.65 -2.72 1.66
CA THR A 130 -2.28 -2.34 3.04
C THR A 130 -2.84 -0.99 3.47
N VAL A 131 -3.26 -0.15 2.52
CA VAL A 131 -3.95 1.11 2.79
C VAL A 131 -5.45 0.88 2.88
N LEU A 132 -6.01 0.09 1.96
CA LEU A 132 -7.45 -0.08 1.81
C LEU A 132 -8.06 -1.00 2.88
N TYR A 133 -7.39 -2.12 3.17
CA TYR A 133 -8.00 -3.23 3.91
C TYR A 133 -7.53 -3.36 5.35
N LEU A 134 -6.46 -2.65 5.75
CA LEU A 134 -6.11 -2.58 7.17
C LEU A 134 -7.12 -1.67 7.91
N PRO A 135 -7.55 -2.06 9.13
CA PRO A 135 -8.45 -1.26 9.97
C PRO A 135 -7.70 -0.08 10.61
N SER A 136 -7.28 0.85 9.76
CA SER A 136 -6.59 2.07 10.11
C SER A 136 -6.99 3.14 9.11
N ASP A 137 -7.38 4.30 9.61
CA ASP A 137 -7.73 5.44 8.76
C ASP A 137 -6.49 6.26 8.46
N SER A 138 -6.40 6.84 7.28
CA SER A 138 -5.26 7.68 6.89
C SER A 138 -5.62 8.51 5.66
N TYR A 139 -4.92 9.62 5.46
CA TYR A 139 -5.06 10.43 4.24
C TYR A 139 -4.92 9.59 2.96
N ALA A 140 -3.99 8.62 2.96
CA ALA A 140 -3.78 7.73 1.81
C ALA A 140 -5.03 6.88 1.47
N LYS A 141 -5.79 6.47 2.50
CA LYS A 141 -7.01 5.68 2.34
C LYS A 141 -8.15 6.54 1.82
N ASP A 142 -8.30 7.74 2.34
CA ASP A 142 -9.31 8.70 1.88
C ASP A 142 -9.02 9.11 0.43
N LEU A 143 -7.76 9.39 0.10
CA LEU A 143 -7.33 9.72 -1.25
C LEU A 143 -7.64 8.61 -2.27
N LEU A 144 -7.47 7.34 -1.91
CA LEU A 144 -7.87 6.22 -2.77
C LEU A 144 -9.38 6.17 -2.96
N LYS A 145 -10.15 6.22 -1.86
CA LYS A 145 -11.60 6.07 -1.89
C LYS A 145 -12.32 7.23 -2.59
N GLU A 146 -11.87 8.45 -2.36
CA GLU A 146 -12.56 9.66 -2.82
C GLU A 146 -12.11 10.09 -4.21
N ARG A 147 -10.83 9.89 -4.56
CA ARG A 147 -10.25 10.42 -5.80
C ARG A 147 -9.79 9.37 -6.80
N HIS A 148 -9.57 8.12 -6.36
CA HIS A 148 -9.10 7.04 -7.23
C HIS A 148 -9.95 5.77 -7.10
N PRO A 149 -11.29 5.87 -7.24
CA PRO A 149 -12.19 4.72 -7.08
C PRO A 149 -11.87 3.59 -8.07
N THR A 150 -11.31 3.89 -9.25
CA THR A 150 -10.90 2.87 -10.21
C THR A 150 -9.79 1.95 -9.67
N LEU A 151 -8.86 2.50 -8.88
CA LEU A 151 -7.82 1.73 -8.20
C LEU A 151 -8.39 0.89 -7.06
N VAL A 152 -9.45 1.38 -6.41
CA VAL A 152 -10.19 0.61 -5.40
C VAL A 152 -10.88 -0.59 -6.05
N ASP A 153 -11.58 -0.38 -7.16
CA ASP A 153 -12.23 -1.45 -7.93
C ASP A 153 -11.22 -2.46 -8.45
N TYR A 154 -10.05 -1.98 -8.90
CA TYR A 154 -8.91 -2.80 -9.26
C TYR A 154 -8.43 -3.70 -8.12
N CYS A 155 -8.22 -3.13 -6.93
CA CYS A 155 -7.80 -3.92 -5.77
C CYS A 155 -8.88 -4.94 -5.37
N ASN A 156 -10.15 -4.53 -5.37
CA ASN A 156 -11.27 -5.43 -5.05
C ASN A 156 -11.34 -6.61 -6.01
N ARG A 157 -11.10 -6.40 -7.30
CA ARG A 157 -11.07 -7.46 -8.30
C ARG A 157 -9.95 -8.47 -8.06
N ILE A 158 -8.74 -8.01 -7.76
CA ILE A 158 -7.62 -8.90 -7.41
C ILE A 158 -7.93 -9.67 -6.13
N ARG A 159 -8.44 -8.97 -5.11
CA ARG A 159 -8.85 -9.58 -3.85
C ARG A 159 -9.84 -10.73 -4.08
N ASP A 160 -10.89 -10.47 -4.85
CA ASP A 160 -11.97 -11.43 -5.08
C ASP A 160 -11.50 -12.64 -5.92
N ILE A 161 -10.60 -12.42 -6.88
CA ILE A 161 -10.03 -13.50 -7.72
C ILE A 161 -9.03 -14.37 -6.93
N VAL A 162 -8.15 -13.74 -6.14
CA VAL A 162 -7.01 -14.44 -5.53
C VAL A 162 -7.37 -15.05 -4.17
N PHE A 163 -8.18 -14.35 -3.36
CA PHE A 163 -8.51 -14.76 -1.99
C PHE A 163 -9.97 -15.18 -1.84
N GLY A 164 -10.87 -14.65 -2.68
CA GLY A 164 -12.29 -14.99 -2.65
C GLY A 164 -12.89 -14.89 -1.25
N LYS A 165 -13.55 -15.97 -0.79
CA LYS A 165 -14.19 -16.03 0.54
C LYS A 165 -13.21 -16.11 1.71
N GLU A 166 -11.92 -16.35 1.47
CA GLU A 166 -10.91 -16.43 2.53
C GLU A 166 -10.45 -15.04 2.99
N PHE A 167 -10.81 -13.98 2.25
CA PHE A 167 -10.50 -12.60 2.64
C PHE A 167 -11.40 -12.14 3.80
N THR A 168 -10.94 -12.40 5.03
CA THR A 168 -11.55 -11.88 6.25
C THR A 168 -10.88 -10.57 6.64
N SER A 169 -11.60 -9.46 6.52
CA SER A 169 -11.20 -8.21 7.16
C SER A 169 -11.64 -8.31 8.61
N ASN A 170 -10.69 -8.58 9.51
CA ASN A 170 -10.91 -8.47 10.96
C ASN A 170 -11.05 -7.01 11.39
#